data_AF-A0A8T1VPH6-F1
#
_entry.id   AF-A0A8T1VPH6-F1
#
_cell.length_a   1.000
_cell.length_b   1.000
_cell.length_c   1.000
_cell.angle_alpha   90.00
_cell.angle_beta   90.00
_cell.angle_gamma   90.00
#
_symmetry.space_group_name_H-M   'P 1'
#
loop_
_entity.id
_entity.type
_entity.pdbx_description
1 polymer ?
#
loop_
_entity_poly.entity_id
_entity_poly.type
_entity_poly.pdbx_seq_one_letter_code
_entity_poly.pdbx_strand_id
1 'polypeptide(L)'
;MSAAFSYQDCIAQVDEYLSSASVSDDEPALALHWDQNALAQFVDAANAVDAGVAMPEWLSQPRGSITPDSVADDMVAFLATKAGGRFGRVLLAPNSVVQFGQLCGMFAYIENDAFVRAAADAAGIHDGAPLAKVFCLTKGSASAAVPMEFPPRENQSRRLFS
;
A
#
# COMPACT_ATOMS: atom_id res chain seq x y z
N MET A 1 -16.03 -6.43 5.53
CA MET A 1 -14.75 -5.82 5.13
C MET A 1 -15.03 -4.84 4.02
N SER A 2 -14.46 -3.63 4.08
CA SER A 2 -14.71 -2.56 3.09
C SER A 2 -14.03 -2.90 1.75
N ALA A 3 -14.73 -2.68 0.64
CA ALA A 3 -14.19 -2.78 -0.73
C ALA A 3 -13.63 -1.44 -1.25
N ALA A 4 -13.49 -0.45 -0.37
CA ALA A 4 -12.99 0.87 -0.75
C ALA A 4 -11.52 0.82 -1.19
N PHE A 5 -11.20 1.61 -2.20
CA PHE A 5 -9.82 1.85 -2.64
C PHE A 5 -9.22 3.10 -1.99
N SER A 6 -10.02 3.89 -1.27
CA SER A 6 -9.51 5.02 -0.49
C SER A 6 -10.12 5.02 0.91
N TYR A 7 -9.30 5.34 1.91
CA TYR A 7 -9.80 5.59 3.26
C TYR A 7 -10.82 6.74 3.30
N GLN A 8 -10.72 7.69 2.35
CA GLN A 8 -11.62 8.85 2.26
C GLN A 8 -13.04 8.44 1.89
N ASP A 9 -13.21 7.32 1.18
CA ASP A 9 -14.52 6.78 0.81
C ASP A 9 -15.21 6.05 1.97
N CYS A 10 -14.49 5.77 3.06
CA CYS A 10 -15.01 5.03 4.21
C CYS A 10 -14.57 5.61 5.57
N ILE A 11 -14.51 6.94 5.66
CA ILE A 11 -14.09 7.68 6.88
C ILE A 11 -14.83 7.20 8.13
N ALA A 12 -16.16 7.07 8.09
CA ALA A 12 -16.94 6.67 9.26
C ALA A 12 -16.55 5.29 9.80
N GLN A 13 -16.30 4.33 8.91
CA GLN A 13 -15.92 2.97 9.29
C GLN A 13 -14.45 2.91 9.75
N VAL A 14 -13.58 3.74 9.15
CA VAL A 14 -12.20 3.90 9.62
C VAL A 14 -12.20 4.51 11.01
N ASP A 15 -12.98 5.56 11.28
CA ASP A 15 -13.09 6.20 12.60
C ASP A 15 -13.64 5.22 13.65
N GLU A 16 -14.64 4.42 13.29
CA GLU A 16 -15.14 3.35 14.16
C GLU A 16 -14.05 2.34 14.51
N TYR A 17 -13.27 1.89 13.52
CA TYR A 17 -12.13 0.99 13.76
C TYR A 17 -11.08 1.65 14.67
N LEU A 18 -10.71 2.90 14.36
CA LEU A 18 -9.74 3.69 15.11
C LEU A 18 -10.17 3.94 16.56
N SER A 19 -11.47 4.00 16.85
CA SER A 19 -11.97 4.16 18.22
C SER A 19 -11.61 2.99 19.15
N SER A 20 -11.35 1.81 18.57
CA SER A 20 -10.92 0.61 19.27
C SER A 20 -9.40 0.36 19.20
N ALA A 21 -8.70 1.08 18.34
CA ALA A 21 -7.25 0.98 18.14
C ALA A 21 -6.52 2.07 18.93
N SER A 22 -5.30 1.76 19.40
CA SER A 22 -4.50 2.71 20.20
C SER A 22 -3.71 3.67 19.31
N VAL A 23 -4.38 4.43 18.42
CA VAL A 23 -3.68 5.34 17.51
C VAL A 23 -3.24 6.63 18.20
N SER A 24 -1.93 6.86 18.21
CA SER A 24 -1.28 8.01 18.85
C SER A 24 0.02 8.39 18.12
N ASP A 25 0.77 9.37 18.62
CA ASP A 25 2.09 9.69 18.09
C ASP A 25 3.12 8.56 18.30
N ASP A 26 2.95 7.76 19.35
CA ASP A 26 3.81 6.59 19.65
C ASP A 26 3.35 5.32 18.92
N GLU A 27 2.10 5.31 18.43
CA GLU A 27 1.47 4.21 17.73
C GLU A 27 0.74 4.72 16.47
N PRO A 28 1.48 5.27 15.49
CA PRO A 28 0.89 5.86 14.29
C PRO A 28 0.31 4.79 13.37
N ALA A 29 -0.88 5.06 12.83
CA ALA A 29 -1.50 4.27 11.77
C ALA A 29 -1.17 4.81 10.38
N LEU A 30 -1.32 3.96 9.37
CA LEU A 30 -1.08 4.27 7.97
C LEU A 30 -2.37 4.08 7.17
N ALA A 31 -2.90 5.15 6.61
CA ALA A 31 -4.03 5.12 5.70
C ALA A 31 -3.55 5.14 4.24
N LEU A 32 -4.30 4.47 3.37
CA LEU A 32 -3.97 4.28 1.95
C LEU A 32 -5.08 4.85 1.06
N HIS A 33 -4.66 5.52 0.00
CA HIS A 33 -5.51 5.93 -1.11
C HIS A 33 -4.91 5.38 -2.40
N TRP A 34 -5.53 4.35 -2.95
CA TRP A 34 -5.10 3.69 -4.18
C TRP A 34 -5.57 4.47 -5.41
N ASP A 35 -4.66 4.71 -6.35
CA ASP A 35 -5.00 5.23 -7.67
C ASP A 35 -5.48 4.07 -8.55
N GLN A 36 -6.78 4.00 -8.78
CA GLN A 36 -7.40 2.91 -9.54
C GLN A 36 -6.95 2.88 -11.01
N ASN A 37 -6.60 4.03 -11.60
CA ASN A 37 -6.11 4.09 -12.97
C ASN A 37 -4.67 3.57 -13.06
N ALA A 38 -3.81 4.01 -12.13
CA ALA A 38 -2.44 3.49 -12.05
C ALA A 38 -2.41 1.99 -11.72
N LEU A 39 -3.31 1.52 -10.85
CA LEU A 39 -3.49 0.10 -10.55
C LEU A 39 -3.90 -0.71 -11.78
N ALA A 40 -4.85 -0.22 -12.58
CA ALA A 40 -5.28 -0.91 -13.80
C ALA A 40 -4.12 -1.05 -14.79
N GLN A 41 -3.37 0.04 -15.02
CA GLN A 41 -2.19 0.04 -15.90
C GLN A 41 -1.09 -0.90 -15.38
N PHE A 42 -0.85 -0.90 -14.08
CA PHE A 42 0.10 -1.82 -13.44
C PHE A 42 -0.30 -3.27 -13.63
N VAL A 43 -1.58 -3.60 -13.46
CA VAL A 43 -2.07 -4.98 -13.57
C VAL A 43 -1.97 -5.49 -15.01
N ASP A 44 -2.31 -4.66 -15.99
CA ASP A 44 -2.12 -5.00 -17.41
C ASP A 44 -0.66 -5.31 -17.70
N ALA A 45 0.26 -4.47 -17.20
CA ALA A 45 1.69 -4.70 -17.32
C ALA A 45 2.16 -5.95 -16.55
N ALA A 46 1.71 -6.15 -15.31
CA ALA A 46 2.07 -7.28 -14.45
C ALA A 46 1.68 -8.62 -15.07
N ASN A 47 0.49 -8.69 -15.68
CA ASN A 47 0.04 -9.87 -16.40
C ASN A 47 0.85 -10.15 -17.68
N ALA A 48 1.54 -9.15 -18.23
CA ALA A 48 2.38 -9.24 -19.41
C ALA A 48 3.89 -9.34 -19.11
N VAL A 49 4.31 -9.26 -17.84
CA VAL A 49 5.73 -9.40 -17.45
C VAL A 49 6.28 -10.74 -17.96
N ASP A 50 7.51 -10.74 -18.47
CA ASP A 50 8.19 -11.92 -19.01
C ASP A 50 8.16 -13.11 -18.03
N ALA A 51 7.92 -14.31 -18.58
CA ALA A 51 7.78 -15.53 -17.79
C ALA A 51 9.04 -15.93 -17.01
N GLY A 52 10.22 -15.49 -17.46
CA GLY A 52 11.50 -15.69 -16.79
C GLY A 52 11.71 -14.81 -15.56
N VAL A 53 10.88 -13.78 -15.34
CA VAL A 53 10.89 -13.00 -14.11
C VAL A 53 10.04 -13.74 -13.06
N ALA A 54 10.66 -14.11 -11.95
CA ALA A 54 10.00 -14.81 -10.86
C ALA A 54 8.90 -13.95 -10.23
N MET A 55 7.72 -14.52 -10.03
CA MET A 55 6.64 -13.85 -9.31
C MET A 55 6.91 -13.88 -7.80
N PRO A 56 6.62 -12.79 -7.08
CA PRO A 56 6.73 -12.79 -5.63
C PRO A 56 5.71 -13.74 -5.00
N GLU A 57 6.14 -14.44 -3.95
CA GLU A 57 5.32 -15.46 -3.25
C GLU A 57 4.08 -14.90 -2.55
N TRP A 58 4.04 -13.58 -2.31
CA TRP A 58 2.91 -12.93 -1.65
C TRP A 58 1.75 -12.61 -2.60
N LEU A 59 1.94 -12.74 -3.92
CA LEU A 59 0.83 -12.64 -4.87
C LEU A 59 0.01 -13.93 -4.86
N SER A 60 -1.31 -13.80 -4.68
CA SER A 60 -2.24 -14.92 -4.65
C SER A 60 -2.64 -15.40 -6.04
N GLN A 61 -2.67 -14.49 -7.02
CA GLN A 61 -3.06 -14.78 -8.39
C GLN A 61 -1.84 -15.05 -9.28
N PRO A 62 -1.92 -16.05 -10.18
CA PRO A 62 -0.88 -16.25 -11.18
C PRO A 62 -0.92 -15.15 -12.24
N ARG A 63 0.21 -14.97 -12.93
CA ARG A 63 0.32 -14.10 -14.12
C ARG A 63 -0.78 -14.45 -15.13
N GLY A 64 -1.40 -13.41 -15.68
CA GLY A 64 -2.55 -13.51 -16.60
C GLY A 64 -3.91 -13.42 -15.90
N SER A 65 -3.95 -13.58 -14.57
CA SER A 65 -5.18 -13.54 -13.76
C SER A 65 -5.14 -12.49 -12.64
N ILE A 66 -4.09 -11.67 -12.58
CA ILE A 66 -4.00 -10.58 -11.60
C ILE A 66 -5.06 -9.54 -11.94
N THR A 67 -5.76 -9.05 -10.91
CA THR A 67 -6.75 -7.97 -10.99
C THR A 67 -6.37 -6.81 -10.06
N PRO A 68 -6.89 -5.57 -10.28
CA PRO A 68 -6.65 -4.44 -9.38
C PRO A 68 -7.03 -4.72 -7.92
N ASP A 69 -8.12 -5.44 -7.70
CA ASP A 69 -8.54 -5.87 -6.37
C ASP A 69 -7.55 -6.85 -5.75
N SER A 70 -7.17 -7.90 -6.48
CA SER A 70 -6.26 -8.92 -5.95
C SER A 70 -4.90 -8.33 -5.59
N VAL A 71 -4.34 -7.44 -6.42
CA VAL A 71 -3.02 -6.87 -6.15
C VAL A 71 -3.05 -5.90 -4.95
N ALA A 72 -4.10 -5.08 -4.83
CA ALA A 72 -4.24 -4.19 -3.68
C ALA A 72 -4.46 -4.99 -2.38
N ASP A 73 -5.28 -6.03 -2.43
CA ASP A 73 -5.52 -6.90 -1.28
C ASP A 73 -4.26 -7.69 -0.88
N ASP A 74 -3.52 -8.24 -1.85
CA ASP A 74 -2.29 -9.00 -1.63
C ASP A 74 -1.18 -8.10 -1.07
N MET A 75 -0.99 -6.89 -1.62
CA MET A 75 -0.03 -5.92 -1.08
C MET A 75 -0.36 -5.55 0.36
N VAL A 76 -1.62 -5.25 0.68
CA VAL A 76 -2.01 -4.91 2.06
C VAL A 76 -1.97 -6.11 2.98
N ALA A 77 -2.32 -7.31 2.51
CA ALA A 77 -2.20 -8.54 3.29
C ALA A 77 -0.73 -8.82 3.65
N PHE A 78 0.17 -8.65 2.69
CA PHE A 78 1.60 -8.81 2.90
C PHE A 78 2.16 -7.77 3.89
N LEU A 79 1.79 -6.49 3.74
CA LEU A 79 2.16 -5.43 4.70
C LEU A 79 1.59 -5.73 6.10
N ALA A 80 0.35 -6.19 6.19
CA ALA A 80 -0.32 -6.48 7.44
C ALA A 80 0.35 -7.60 8.25
N THR A 81 1.22 -8.43 7.65
CA THR A 81 2.05 -9.38 8.41
C THR A 81 3.00 -8.72 9.40
N LYS A 82 3.27 -7.41 9.23
CA LYS A 82 4.09 -6.58 10.14
C LYS A 82 3.28 -5.55 10.92
N ALA A 83 2.00 -5.39 10.61
CA ALA A 83 1.10 -4.49 11.34
C ALA A 83 0.50 -5.20 12.56
N GLY A 84 0.02 -4.42 13.53
CA GLY A 84 -0.75 -4.91 14.67
C GLY A 84 -2.21 -5.21 14.31
N GLY A 85 -2.72 -4.52 13.29
CA GLY A 85 -4.06 -4.67 12.75
C GLY A 85 -4.20 -4.02 11.36
N ARG A 86 -5.36 -4.22 10.75
CA ARG A 86 -5.73 -3.57 9.47
C ARG A 86 -7.23 -3.38 9.36
N PHE A 87 -7.64 -2.43 8.51
CA PHE A 87 -9.01 -2.31 8.05
C PHE A 87 -9.05 -2.33 6.52
N GLY A 88 -9.51 -3.45 5.97
CA GLY A 88 -9.57 -3.68 4.51
C GLY A 88 -8.21 -3.46 3.84
N ARG A 89 -8.24 -2.80 2.68
CA ARG A 89 -7.05 -2.38 1.92
C ARG A 89 -6.65 -0.91 2.15
N VAL A 90 -7.26 -0.24 3.13
CA VAL A 90 -7.17 1.22 3.29
C VAL A 90 -6.52 1.69 4.58
N LEU A 91 -6.30 0.79 5.55
CA LEU A 91 -5.67 1.14 6.83
C LEU A 91 -4.81 -0.01 7.35
N LEU A 92 -3.60 0.32 7.81
CA LEU A 92 -2.72 -0.51 8.62
C LEU A 92 -2.55 0.17 9.99
N ALA A 93 -2.72 -0.58 11.07
CA ALA A 93 -2.61 -0.09 12.44
C ALA A 93 -1.47 -0.83 13.18
N PRO A 94 -0.24 -0.32 13.14
CA PRO A 94 0.84 -0.75 14.03
C PRO A 94 0.47 -0.55 15.51
N ASN A 95 0.96 -1.45 16.37
CA ASN A 95 0.87 -1.32 17.83
C ASN A 95 2.16 -0.72 18.44
N SER A 96 3.09 -0.25 17.61
CA SER A 96 4.35 0.36 18.05
C SER A 96 5.07 1.08 16.92
N VAL A 97 5.92 2.05 17.27
CA VAL A 97 6.88 2.68 16.34
C VAL A 97 7.75 1.65 15.61
N VAL A 98 8.12 0.54 16.27
CA VAL A 98 8.93 -0.51 15.64
C VAL A 98 8.18 -1.17 14.48
N GLN A 99 6.91 -1.52 14.67
CA GLN A 99 6.07 -2.07 13.60
C GLN A 99 5.83 -1.04 12.49
N PHE A 100 5.64 0.23 12.84
CA PHE A 100 5.54 1.31 11.84
C PHE A 100 6.80 1.43 10.98
N GLY A 101 7.99 1.41 11.61
CA GLY A 101 9.27 1.41 10.89
C GLY A 101 9.45 0.18 10.02
N GLN A 102 9.00 -1.00 10.47
CA GLN A 102 8.99 -2.21 9.66
C GLN A 102 8.09 -2.09 8.43
N LEU A 103 6.89 -1.52 8.57
CA LEU A 103 6.00 -1.24 7.43
C LEU A 103 6.66 -0.31 6.40
N CYS A 104 7.33 0.75 6.86
CA CYS A 104 8.10 1.63 5.97
C CYS A 104 9.16 0.85 5.18
N GLY A 105 9.86 -0.08 5.82
CA GLY A 105 10.80 -1.00 5.16
C GLY A 105 10.13 -1.97 4.19
N MET A 106 8.93 -2.46 4.51
CA MET A 106 8.18 -3.37 3.65
C MET A 106 7.65 -2.69 2.37
N PHE A 107 7.24 -1.43 2.42
CA PHE A 107 6.94 -0.67 1.19
C PHE A 107 8.16 -0.65 0.27
N ALA A 108 9.34 -0.33 0.81
CA ALA A 108 10.58 -0.38 0.05
C ALA A 108 10.86 -1.78 -0.50
N TYR A 109 10.62 -2.83 0.28
CA TYR A 109 10.82 -4.21 -0.17
C TYR A 109 9.94 -4.54 -1.39
N ILE A 110 8.64 -4.22 -1.35
CA ILE A 110 7.71 -4.42 -2.48
C ILE A 110 8.18 -3.65 -3.71
N GLU A 111 8.52 -2.37 -3.55
CA GLU A 111 8.99 -1.50 -4.65
C GLU A 111 10.30 -1.98 -5.28
N ASN A 112 11.11 -2.72 -4.54
CA ASN A 112 12.40 -3.22 -5.01
C ASN A 112 12.35 -4.64 -5.58
N ASP A 113 11.20 -5.30 -5.53
CA ASP A 113 11.00 -6.61 -6.14
C ASP A 113 11.13 -6.55 -7.68
N ALA A 114 11.78 -7.55 -8.27
CA ALA A 114 12.11 -7.55 -9.70
C ALA A 114 10.85 -7.60 -10.60
N PHE A 115 9.84 -8.38 -10.20
CA PHE A 115 8.59 -8.46 -10.93
C PHE A 115 7.79 -7.17 -10.81
N VAL A 116 7.69 -6.65 -9.59
CA VAL A 116 6.98 -5.39 -9.32
C VAL A 116 7.61 -4.23 -10.10
N ARG A 117 8.94 -4.14 -10.15
CA ARG A 117 9.63 -3.14 -10.96
C ARG A 117 9.39 -3.32 -12.45
N ALA A 118 9.50 -4.54 -12.97
CA ALA A 118 9.25 -4.79 -14.38
C ALA A 118 7.83 -4.38 -14.79
N ALA A 119 6.84 -4.67 -13.94
CA ALA A 119 5.46 -4.23 -14.15
C ALA A 119 5.30 -2.71 -14.06
N ALA A 120 5.89 -2.07 -13.05
CA ALA A 120 5.83 -0.62 -12.87
C ALA A 120 6.47 0.16 -14.02
N ASP A 121 7.66 -0.29 -14.46
CA ASP A 121 8.39 0.30 -15.58
C ASP A 121 7.58 0.17 -16.88
N ALA A 122 7.00 -1.00 -17.14
CA ALA A 122 6.17 -1.24 -18.32
C ALA A 122 4.83 -0.47 -18.28
N ALA A 123 4.27 -0.25 -17.09
CA ALA A 123 3.08 0.57 -16.89
C ALA A 123 3.37 2.08 -16.95
N GLY A 124 4.64 2.49 -16.99
CA GLY A 124 5.02 3.90 -16.97
C GLY A 124 4.76 4.58 -15.63
N ILE A 125 4.81 3.82 -14.52
CA ILE A 125 4.63 4.37 -13.18
C ILE A 125 5.92 5.07 -12.77
N HIS A 126 5.82 6.38 -12.54
CA HIS A 126 6.93 7.24 -12.15
C HIS A 126 6.53 8.20 -11.03
N ASP A 127 7.51 8.94 -10.50
CA ASP A 127 7.23 9.99 -9.52
C ASP A 127 6.15 10.95 -10.01
N GLY A 128 5.06 11.02 -9.24
CA GLY A 128 3.88 11.83 -9.56
C GLY A 128 2.62 11.01 -9.85
N ALA A 129 2.75 9.70 -10.14
CA ALA A 129 1.63 8.79 -10.37
C ALA A 129 1.82 7.46 -9.60
N PRO A 130 1.92 7.50 -8.26
CA PRO A 130 2.08 6.29 -7.43
C PRO A 130 0.87 5.36 -7.55
N LEU A 131 1.05 4.08 -7.20
CA LEU A 131 -0.07 3.14 -7.04
C LEU A 131 -0.96 3.50 -5.86
N ALA A 132 -0.35 3.97 -4.78
CA ALA A 132 -1.08 4.43 -3.61
C ALA A 132 -0.40 5.62 -2.94
N LYS A 133 -1.22 6.57 -2.52
CA LYS A 133 -0.79 7.61 -1.59
C LYS A 133 -0.93 7.11 -0.16
N VAL A 134 0.09 7.38 0.64
CA VAL A 134 0.15 6.95 2.05
C VAL A 134 -0.02 8.16 2.96
N PHE A 135 -0.83 8.00 3.99
CA PHE A 135 -1.09 9.03 4.99
C PHE A 135 -0.80 8.50 6.38
N CYS A 136 -0.18 9.33 7.21
CA CYS A 136 0.05 9.04 8.62
C CYS A 136 -1.13 9.54 9.46
N LEU A 137 -1.54 8.72 10.43
CA LEU A 137 -2.58 9.02 11.41
C LEU A 137 -1.99 8.86 12.80
N THR A 138 -1.91 9.96 13.56
CA THR A 138 -1.52 9.94 14.97
C THR A 138 -2.67 10.27 15.92
N LYS A 139 -3.88 10.39 15.37
CA LYS A 139 -5.12 10.61 16.09
C LYS A 139 -6.14 9.58 15.65
N GLY A 140 -7.04 9.18 16.54
CA GLY A 140 -8.14 8.25 16.25
C GLY A 140 -9.24 8.82 15.34
N SER A 141 -8.88 9.57 14.29
CA SER A 141 -9.79 10.02 13.24
C SER A 141 -9.07 10.10 11.90
N ALA A 142 -9.64 9.46 10.89
CA ALA A 142 -9.22 9.45 9.49
C ALA A 142 -9.15 10.87 8.90
N SER A 143 -9.97 11.80 9.39
CA SER A 143 -9.94 13.20 8.94
C SER A 143 -8.68 13.94 9.37
N ALA A 144 -7.93 13.41 10.36
CA ALA A 144 -6.64 13.94 10.80
C ALA A 144 -5.45 13.37 10.02
N ALA A 145 -5.70 12.58 8.97
CA ALA A 145 -4.66 11.98 8.13
C ALA A 145 -3.80 13.07 7.47
N VAL A 146 -2.47 12.96 7.63
CA VAL A 146 -1.50 13.84 6.97
C VAL A 146 -0.72 13.05 5.92
N PRO A 147 -0.44 13.61 4.73
CA PRO A 147 0.39 12.94 3.73
C PRO A 147 1.72 12.50 4.34
N MET A 148 2.13 11.26 4.08
CA MET A 148 3.37 10.73 4.60
C MET A 148 4.55 11.10 3.70
N GLU A 149 5.48 11.91 4.19
CA GLU A 149 6.68 12.22 3.44
C GLU A 149 7.73 11.12 3.62
N PHE A 150 7.91 10.27 2.61
CA PHE A 150 9.04 9.35 2.60
C PHE A 150 10.34 10.09 2.26
N PRO A 151 11.46 9.83 2.96
CA PRO A 151 12.73 10.51 2.73
C PRO A 151 13.22 10.31 1.29
N PRO A 152 13.85 11.33 0.66
CA PRO A 152 14.36 11.23 -0.70
C PRO A 152 15.21 9.96 -0.87
N ARG A 153 14.89 9.15 -1.87
CA ARG A 153 15.72 8.00 -2.26
C ARG A 153 16.57 8.39 -3.46
N GLU A 154 17.73 7.76 -3.61
CA GLU A 154 18.66 8.03 -4.72
C GLU A 154 18.01 7.84 -6.10
N ASN A 155 17.00 6.97 -6.21
CA ASN A 155 16.10 6.87 -7.37
C ASN A 155 14.69 7.27 -6.94
N GLN A 156 14.35 8.54 -7.10
CA GLN A 156 13.00 9.00 -6.84
C GLN A 156 12.03 8.29 -7.81
N SER A 157 12.39 8.11 -9.09
CA SER A 157 11.52 7.76 -10.23
C SER A 157 10.72 6.45 -10.17
N ARG A 158 10.74 5.74 -9.04
CA ARG A 158 10.32 4.35 -8.89
C ARG A 158 9.38 4.14 -7.68
N ARG A 159 8.80 5.22 -7.13
CA ARG A 159 7.90 5.12 -5.97
C ARG A 159 6.53 4.62 -6.38
N LEU A 160 6.12 3.49 -5.80
CA LEU A 160 4.76 2.99 -5.89
C LEU A 160 3.91 3.53 -4.73
N PHE A 161 4.55 3.88 -3.63
CA PHE A 161 3.93 4.47 -2.45
C PHE A 161 4.50 5.87 -2.21
N SER A 162 3.63 6.88 -2.06
CA SER A 162 4.08 8.27 -1.83
C SER A 162 3.24 9.05 -0.84
#